data_AF-A0A8S2Y3G5-F1
#
_entry.id   AF-A0A8S2Y3G5-F1
#
_cell.length_a   1.000
_cell.length_b   1.000
_cell.length_c   1.000
_cell.angle_alpha   90.00
_cell.angle_beta   90.00
_cell.angle_gamma   90.00
#
_symmetry.space_group_name_H-M   'P 1'
#
loop_
_entity.id
_entity.type
_entity.pdbx_description
1 polymer ?
#
loop_
_entity_poly.entity_id
_entity_poly.type
_entity_poly.pdbx_seq_one_letter_code
_entity_poly.pdbx_strand_id
1 'polypeptide(L)'
;GKLESHFIIPDIYGIYKFVIDYNRVGYTHLYSETQVSVHPLRHTEYERFIASAYPYYISTFSMMAGAFLLSFVVLYHRDDIPKKKAE
;
A
#
# COMPACT_ATOMS: atom_id res chain seq x y z
N GLY A 1 -6.80 25.72 -32.90
CA GLY A 1 -7.44 25.32 -31.63
C GLY A 1 -7.24 23.84 -31.41
N LYS A 2 -7.06 23.39 -30.17
CA LYS A 2 -6.94 21.97 -29.79
C LYS A 2 -8.18 21.59 -28.99
N LEU A 3 -8.75 20.42 -29.25
CA LEU A 3 -9.86 19.86 -28.47
C LEU A 3 -9.27 19.01 -27.35
N GLU A 4 -9.67 19.26 -26.11
CA GLU A 4 -9.17 18.58 -24.91
C GLU A 4 -10.34 18.17 -24.01
N SER A 5 -10.23 17.02 -23.35
CA SER A 5 -11.18 16.54 -22.35
C SER A 5 -10.45 15.82 -21.21
N HIS A 6 -10.99 15.90 -20.00
CA HIS A 6 -10.47 15.22 -18.82
C HIS A 6 -11.51 14.22 -18.30
N PHE A 7 -11.08 13.01 -18.01
CA PHE A 7 -11.93 11.93 -17.48
C PHE A 7 -11.10 11.02 -16.57
N ILE A 8 -11.78 10.21 -15.77
CA ILE A 8 -11.16 9.23 -14.88
C ILE A 8 -11.09 7.89 -15.62
N ILE A 9 -9.94 7.23 -15.53
CA ILE A 9 -9.74 5.90 -16.12
C ILE A 9 -10.58 4.84 -15.39
N PRO A 10 -10.98 3.74 -16.07
CA PRO A 10 -11.67 2.64 -15.41
C PRO A 10 -10.77 1.87 -14.42
N ASP A 11 -11.37 1.22 -13.43
CA ASP A 11 -10.66 0.45 -12.40
C ASP A 11 -10.03 -0.87 -12.94
N ILE A 12 -10.40 -1.30 -14.14
CA ILE A 12 -9.93 -2.54 -14.76
C ILE A 12 -8.64 -2.27 -15.54
N TYR A 13 -7.57 -2.98 -15.20
CA TYR A 13 -6.31 -2.94 -15.92
C TYR A 13 -6.42 -3.64 -17.28
N GLY A 14 -5.65 -3.17 -18.26
CA GLY A 14 -5.69 -3.73 -19.60
C GLY A 14 -5.18 -2.77 -20.67
N ILE A 15 -5.48 -3.11 -21.92
CA ILE A 15 -5.10 -2.31 -23.07
C ILE A 15 -6.35 -1.63 -23.61
N TYR A 16 -6.33 -0.30 -23.61
CA TYR A 16 -7.43 0.54 -24.06
C TYR A 16 -7.05 1.29 -25.33
N LYS A 17 -8.06 1.84 -26.00
CA LYS A 17 -7.90 2.60 -27.24
C LYS A 17 -8.71 3.89 -27.13
N PHE A 18 -8.06 5.01 -27.41
CA PHE A 18 -8.75 6.26 -27.70
C PHE A 18 -9.09 6.28 -29.19
N VAL A 19 -10.39 6.22 -29.49
CA VAL A 19 -10.90 6.23 -30.87
C VAL A 19 -11.68 7.51 -31.10
N ILE A 20 -11.28 8.28 -32.10
CA ILE A 20 -11.99 9.46 -32.59
C ILE A 20 -12.49 9.12 -33.99
N ASP A 21 -13.81 8.92 -34.11
CA ASP A 21 -14.50 8.69 -35.37
C ASP A 21 -15.44 9.86 -35.65
N TYR A 22 -15.07 10.71 -36.60
CA TYR A 22 -15.87 11.84 -37.04
C TYR A 22 -16.39 11.60 -38.45
N ASN A 23 -17.58 11.02 -38.53
CA ASN A 23 -18.32 10.80 -39.78
C ASN A 23 -19.55 11.72 -39.85
N ARG A 24 -19.53 12.69 -40.77
CA ARG A 24 -20.62 13.65 -41.02
C ARG A 24 -20.76 13.92 -42.51
N VAL A 25 -22.00 14.00 -42.99
CA VAL A 25 -22.32 14.29 -44.41
C VAL A 25 -21.70 15.63 -44.82
N GLY A 26 -21.01 15.65 -45.95
CA GLY A 26 -20.35 16.85 -46.48
C GLY A 26 -18.97 17.15 -45.88
N TYR A 27 -18.49 16.35 -44.93
CA TYR A 27 -17.12 16.45 -44.39
C TYR A 27 -16.31 15.20 -44.73
N THR A 28 -14.98 15.33 -44.76
CA THR A 28 -14.07 14.18 -44.84
C THR A 28 -14.17 13.36 -43.55
N HIS A 29 -14.26 12.04 -43.69
CA HIS A 29 -14.22 11.12 -42.56
C HIS A 29 -12.86 11.20 -41.87
N LEU A 30 -12.86 11.47 -40.55
CA LEU A 30 -11.66 11.48 -39.74
C LEU A 30 -11.70 10.28 -38.79
N TYR A 31 -10.68 9.44 -38.87
CA TYR A 31 -10.48 8.30 -37.98
C TYR A 31 -9.09 8.40 -37.34
N SER A 32 -9.03 8.37 -36.02
CA SER A 32 -7.77 8.36 -35.26
C SER A 32 -7.87 7.41 -34.09
N GLU A 33 -6.89 6.52 -33.95
CA GLU A 33 -6.84 5.51 -32.90
C GLU A 33 -5.50 5.57 -32.19
N THR A 34 -5.52 5.69 -30.86
CA THR A 34 -4.31 5.66 -30.02
C THR A 34 -4.46 4.57 -28.97
N GLN A 35 -3.59 3.57 -29.02
CA GLN A 35 -3.56 2.48 -28.05
C GLN A 35 -2.76 2.88 -26.81
N VAL A 36 -3.32 2.65 -25.63
CA VAL A 36 -2.70 2.98 -24.34
C VAL A 36 -2.89 1.82 -23.36
N SER A 37 -1.88 1.54 -22.55
CA SER A 37 -1.95 0.55 -21.48
C SER A 37 -2.30 1.20 -20.15
N VAL A 38 -3.25 0.60 -19.44
CA VAL A 38 -3.58 0.92 -18.05
C VAL A 38 -2.99 -0.17 -17.17
N HIS A 39 -2.02 0.19 -16.34
CA HIS A 39 -1.35 -0.73 -15.43
C HIS A 39 -1.95 -0.64 -14.01
N PRO A 40 -1.91 -1.74 -13.23
CA PRO A 40 -2.33 -1.70 -11.83
C PRO A 40 -1.35 -0.88 -10.97
N LEU A 41 -1.79 -0.55 -9.76
CA LEU A 41 -0.96 0.08 -8.74
C LEU A 41 0.19 -0.83 -8.33
N ARG A 42 1.38 -0.26 -8.22
CA ARG A 42 2.57 -0.92 -7.70
C ARG A 42 2.50 -1.04 -6.19
N HIS A 43 3.25 -1.99 -5.63
CA HIS A 43 3.39 -2.17 -4.17
C HIS A 43 3.72 -0.85 -3.43
N THR A 44 4.51 0.03 -4.03
CA THR A 44 4.93 1.31 -3.44
C THR A 44 3.88 2.42 -3.52
N GLU A 45 2.81 2.21 -4.28
CA GLU A 45 1.78 3.21 -4.57
C GLU A 45 0.53 3.04 -3.69
N TYR A 46 0.45 1.97 -2.90
CA TYR A 46 -0.61 1.79 -1.91
C TYR A 46 -0.45 2.77 -0.73
N GLU A 47 -1.58 3.12 -0.14
CA GLU A 47 -1.60 3.94 1.08
C GLU A 47 -0.86 3.26 2.24
N ARG A 48 -0.09 4.05 2.99
CA ARG A 48 0.65 3.62 4.17
C ARG A 48 0.15 4.36 5.39
N PHE A 49 0.25 3.72 6.55
CA PHE A 49 -0.15 4.30 7.84
C PHE A 49 -1.64 4.66 7.90
N ILE A 50 -2.48 3.68 7.56
CA ILE A 50 -3.94 3.83 7.62
C ILE A 50 -4.37 3.97 9.08
N ALA A 51 -5.19 4.97 9.39
CA ALA A 51 -5.60 5.26 10.76
C ALA A 51 -6.31 4.08 11.45
N SER A 52 -7.11 3.32 10.69
CA SER A 52 -7.77 2.11 11.18
C SER A 52 -6.78 1.01 11.60
N ALA A 53 -5.56 1.03 11.05
CA ALA A 53 -4.54 0.02 11.33
C ALA A 53 -3.61 0.36 12.51
N TYR A 54 -3.76 1.53 13.18
CA TYR A 54 -2.94 1.91 14.34
C TYR A 54 -2.85 0.86 15.45
N PRO A 55 -3.94 0.15 15.83
CA PRO A 55 -3.86 -0.90 16.84
C PRO A 55 -2.86 -2.01 16.50
N TYR A 56 -2.72 -2.36 15.22
CA TYR A 56 -1.80 -3.40 14.76
C TYR A 56 -0.33 -2.92 14.73
N TYR A 57 -0.12 -1.65 14.37
CA TYR A 57 1.22 -1.07 14.41
C TYR A 57 1.74 -1.00 15.85
N ILE A 58 0.91 -0.53 16.79
CA ILE A 58 1.28 -0.40 18.21
C ILE A 58 1.51 -1.77 18.84
N SER A 59 0.65 -2.77 18.56
CA SER A 59 0.80 -4.10 19.15
C SER A 59 2.12 -4.77 18.77
N THR A 60 2.56 -4.60 17.52
CA THR A 60 3.85 -5.13 17.05
C THR A 60 5.01 -4.51 17.83
N PHE A 61 5.02 -3.18 17.97
CA PHE A 61 6.05 -2.50 18.78
C PHE A 61 5.97 -2.87 20.26
N SER A 62 4.77 -3.07 20.81
CA SER A 62 4.58 -3.54 22.19
C SER A 62 5.19 -4.93 22.40
N MET A 63 5.04 -5.86 21.46
CA MET A 63 5.62 -7.20 21.55
C MET A 63 7.16 -7.16 21.47
N MET A 64 7.72 -6.33 20.59
CA MET A 64 9.16 -6.13 20.49
C MET A 64 9.74 -5.56 21.79
N ALA A 65 9.10 -4.52 22.34
CA ALA A 65 9.50 -3.92 23.62
C ALA A 65 9.36 -4.90 24.79
N GLY A 66 8.27 -5.67 24.82
CA GLY A 66 8.02 -6.70 25.82
C GLY A 66 9.09 -7.78 25.82
N ALA A 67 9.43 -8.33 24.64
CA ALA A 67 10.50 -9.32 24.51
C ALA A 67 11.86 -8.76 24.94
N PHE A 68 12.16 -7.52 24.56
CA PHE A 68 13.39 -6.84 24.96
C PHE A 68 13.47 -6.68 26.49
N LEU A 69 12.44 -6.09 27.12
CA LEU A 69 12.40 -5.89 28.57
C LEU A 69 12.41 -7.21 29.33
N LEU A 70 11.66 -8.21 28.88
CA LEU A 70 11.67 -9.54 29.46
C LEU A 70 13.09 -10.14 29.44
N SER A 71 13.80 -10.02 28.33
CA SER A 71 15.19 -10.50 28.23
C SER A 71 16.10 -9.84 29.26
N PHE A 72 15.98 -8.53 29.48
CA PHE A 72 16.75 -7.83 30.53
C PHE A 72 16.36 -8.30 31.93
N VAL A 73 15.07 -8.38 32.23
CA VAL A 73 14.59 -8.80 33.55
C VAL A 73 15.06 -10.21 33.87
N VAL A 74 14.96 -11.15 32.92
CA VAL A 74 15.44 -12.52 33.10
C VAL A 74 16.95 -12.57 33.30
N LEU A 75 17.73 -11.82 32.53
CA LEU A 75 19.18 -11.84 32.62
C LEU A 75 19.71 -11.26 33.94
N TYR A 76 19.06 -10.22 34.46
CA TYR A 76 19.46 -9.56 35.72
C TYR A 76 18.63 -10.00 36.93
N HIS A 77 17.78 -11.03 36.78
CA HIS A 77 17.06 -11.61 37.90
C HIS A 77 18.06 -12.29 38.84
N ARG A 78 18.09 -11.87 40.11
CA ARG A 78 18.83 -12.57 41.17
C ARG A 78 17.84 -13.30 42.04
N ASP A 79 17.99 -14.63 42.10
CA ASP A 79 17.30 -15.45 43.08
C ASP A 79 18.00 -15.25 44.43
N ASP A 80 17.44 -14.43 45.31
CA ASP A 80 17.89 -14.34 46.71
C ASP A 80 17.50 -15.64 47.43
N ILE A 81 18.25 -16.72 47.20
CA ILE A 81 18.17 -17.93 48.02
C ILE A 81 19.01 -17.64 49.28
N PRO A 82 18.42 -17.49 50.48
CA PRO A 82 19.20 -17.62 51.69
C PRO A 82 19.72 -19.06 51.70
N LYS A 83 21.02 -19.25 51.42
CA LYS A 83 21.71 -20.52 51.65
C LYS A 83 21.65 -20.82 53.15
N LYS A 84 20.56 -21.45 53.59
CA LYS A 84 20.50 -22.07 54.91
C LYS A 84 21.38 -23.31 54.82
N LYS A 85 22.63 -23.17 55.25
CA LYS A 85 23.44 -24.33 55.64
C LYS A 85 22.67 -25.03 56.76
N ALA A 86 22.26 -26.26 56.52
CA ALA A 86 21.78 -27.16 57.56
C ALA A 86 22.54 -28.48 57.37
N GLU A 87 23.41 -28.73 58.36
CA GLU A 87 24.04 -29.97 58.82
C GLU A 87 24.38 -31.08 57.81
#